data_AF-A0A1X6NXA7-F1
#
_entry.id   AF-A0A1X6NXA7-F1
#
_cell.length_a   1.000
_cell.length_b   1.000
_cell.length_c   1.000
_cell.angle_alpha   90.00
_cell.angle_beta   90.00
_cell.angle_gamma   90.00
#
_symmetry.space_group_name_H-M   'P 1'
#
loop_
_entity.id
_entity.type
_entity.pdbx_description
1 polymer ?
#
loop_
_entity_poly.entity_id
_entity_poly.type
_entity_poly.pdbx_seq_one_letter_code
_entity_poly.pdbx_strand_id
1 'polypeptide(L)'
;MDDLGVPSAAVVGHSLGGKVAMHMALTAPARVAALTVVDIAPRAYPPPPPPPRPPPCQCRRQRRRPHPPPAISNPFAIIDVLASVPLDAPTSRAAVDARLAAAGVSSERTRAFVLTNLRPDAGRAGCYHWRVNLAALAAAREELSGWAWPPAAAAAVAGAADGGAAAVRGGAAPRPPAHAVYRGPAVWVRGADSGRTRRGSFVRR
;
A
#
# COMPACT_ATOMS: atom_id res chain seq x y z
N MET A 1 13.82 12.78 9.99
CA MET A 1 15.20 12.91 9.50
C MET A 1 15.94 13.97 10.27
N ASP A 2 15.34 15.14 10.48
CA ASP A 2 15.94 16.24 11.25
C ASP A 2 16.22 15.84 12.71
N ASP A 3 15.26 15.20 13.39
CA ASP A 3 15.44 14.67 14.76
C ASP A 3 16.59 13.67 14.90
N LEU A 4 16.95 13.00 13.79
CA LEU A 4 18.04 12.02 13.75
C LEU A 4 19.34 12.61 13.20
N GLY A 5 19.36 13.92 12.88
CA GLY A 5 20.51 14.58 12.27
C GLY A 5 20.89 14.02 10.90
N VAL A 6 19.94 13.44 10.15
CA VAL A 6 20.20 12.80 8.85
C VAL A 6 19.92 13.79 7.72
N PRO A 7 20.95 14.35 7.06
CA PRO A 7 20.76 15.32 5.99
C PRO A 7 20.21 14.68 4.72
N SER A 8 20.68 13.48 4.35
CA SER A 8 20.18 12.72 3.20
C SER A 8 20.30 11.20 3.45
N ALA A 9 19.45 10.41 2.78
CA ALA A 9 19.47 8.95 2.91
C ALA A 9 19.08 8.25 1.60
N ALA A 10 19.49 6.99 1.47
CA ALA A 10 18.88 6.08 0.52
C ALA A 10 17.51 5.65 1.07
N VAL A 11 16.44 5.87 0.31
CA VAL A 11 15.07 5.60 0.71
C VAL A 11 14.54 4.39 -0.03
N VAL A 12 14.05 3.42 0.73
CA VAL A 12 13.43 2.20 0.18
C VAL A 12 11.97 2.16 0.61
N GLY A 13 11.07 1.94 -0.35
CA GLY A 13 9.64 1.82 -0.09
C GLY A 13 9.03 0.63 -0.79
N HIS A 14 8.29 -0.20 -0.05
CA HIS A 14 7.52 -1.32 -0.57
C HIS A 14 6.02 -1.03 -0.52
N SER A 15 5.27 -1.42 -1.55
CA SER A 15 3.82 -1.19 -1.64
C SER A 15 3.46 0.28 -1.34
N LEU A 16 2.55 0.56 -0.41
CA LEU A 16 2.23 1.93 0.01
C LEU A 16 3.45 2.75 0.45
N GLY A 17 4.42 2.13 1.12
CA GLY A 17 5.68 2.79 1.49
C GLY A 17 6.48 3.29 0.29
N GLY A 18 6.32 2.66 -0.88
CA GLY A 18 6.90 3.14 -2.14
C GLY A 18 6.24 4.42 -2.65
N LYS A 19 4.92 4.61 -2.47
CA LYS A 19 4.27 5.90 -2.77
C LYS A 19 4.81 7.01 -1.88
N VAL A 20 4.98 6.73 -0.58
CA VAL A 20 5.56 7.69 0.37
C VAL A 20 7.00 8.05 -0.03
N ALA A 21 7.81 7.05 -0.38
CA ALA A 21 9.18 7.26 -0.83
C ALA A 21 9.25 8.10 -2.13
N MET A 22 8.39 7.82 -3.10
CA MET A 22 8.28 8.63 -4.33
C MET A 22 7.85 10.06 -4.02
N HIS A 23 6.86 10.25 -3.13
CA HIS A 23 6.39 11.57 -2.75
C HIS A 23 7.53 12.39 -2.12
N MET A 24 8.27 11.80 -1.19
CA MET A 24 9.45 12.43 -0.58
C MET A 24 10.54 12.77 -1.61
N ALA A 25 10.79 11.88 -2.58
CA ALA A 25 11.77 12.14 -3.65
C ALA A 25 11.36 13.30 -4.56
N LEU A 26 10.05 13.55 -4.70
CA LEU A 26 9.52 14.64 -5.51
C LEU A 26 9.40 15.97 -4.74
N THR A 27 9.13 15.93 -3.43
CA THR A 27 8.97 17.15 -2.60
C THR A 27 10.26 17.61 -1.93
N ALA A 28 11.17 16.69 -1.63
CA ALA A 28 12.43 16.98 -0.95
C ALA A 28 13.59 16.20 -1.60
N PRO A 29 13.87 16.41 -2.91
CA PRO A 29 14.82 15.61 -3.66
C PRO A 29 16.24 15.64 -3.07
N ALA A 30 16.66 16.77 -2.47
CA ALA A 30 17.96 16.89 -1.80
C ALA A 30 18.12 15.97 -0.57
N ARG A 31 17.02 15.47 0.00
CA ARG A 31 17.04 14.55 1.14
C ARG A 31 17.14 13.08 0.70
N VAL A 32 16.98 12.79 -0.60
CA VAL A 32 16.95 11.43 -1.15
C VAL A 32 18.19 11.18 -2.00
N ALA A 33 19.17 10.48 -1.42
CA ALA A 33 20.43 10.14 -2.09
C ALA A 33 20.25 9.02 -3.13
N ALA A 34 19.32 8.10 -2.90
CA ALA A 34 18.91 7.05 -3.83
C ALA A 34 17.49 6.58 -3.50
N LEU A 35 16.74 6.13 -4.50
CA LEU A 35 15.35 5.66 -4.33
C LEU A 35 15.18 4.21 -4.81
N THR A 36 14.67 3.32 -3.96
CA THR A 36 14.24 1.98 -4.37
C THR A 36 12.76 1.80 -4.09
N VAL A 37 12.01 1.45 -5.13
CA VAL A 37 10.57 1.19 -5.03
C VAL A 37 10.29 -0.26 -5.37
N VAL A 38 9.55 -0.94 -4.49
CA VAL A 38 9.18 -2.34 -4.64
C VAL A 38 7.66 -2.51 -4.77
N ASP A 39 7.25 -3.12 -5.87
CA ASP A 39 5.91 -3.64 -6.14
C ASP A 39 4.75 -2.64 -6.04
N ILE A 40 4.99 -1.38 -6.45
CA ILE A 40 3.98 -0.33 -6.47
C ILE A 40 4.24 0.67 -7.60
N ALA A 41 3.19 1.40 -7.98
CA ALA A 41 3.23 2.47 -8.96
C ALA A 41 2.52 3.74 -8.45
N PRO A 42 2.88 4.94 -8.96
CA PRO A 42 2.22 6.20 -8.66
C PRO A 42 0.87 6.29 -9.38
N ARG A 43 -0.10 5.48 -8.95
CA ARG A 43 -1.44 5.43 -9.51
C ARG A 43 -2.50 5.35 -8.42
N ALA A 44 -3.72 5.76 -8.78
CA ALA A 44 -4.90 5.48 -7.97
C ALA A 44 -5.25 4.00 -8.02
N TYR A 45 -5.69 3.46 -6.89
CA TYR A 45 -6.21 2.11 -6.72
C TYR A 45 -7.69 2.23 -6.33
N PRO A 46 -8.59 2.45 -7.30
CA PRO A 46 -10.01 2.61 -7.01
C PRO A 46 -10.57 1.31 -6.42
N PRO A 47 -11.68 1.39 -5.67
CA PRO A 47 -12.38 0.20 -5.21
C PRO A 47 -12.73 -0.72 -6.40
N PRO A 48 -12.78 -2.05 -6.18
CA PRO A 48 -13.18 -2.97 -7.22
C PRO A 48 -14.59 -2.61 -7.72
N PRO A 49 -14.89 -2.82 -9.02
CA PRO A 49 -16.24 -2.63 -9.52
C PRO A 49 -17.22 -3.55 -8.76
N PRO A 50 -18.50 -3.16 -8.64
CA PRO A 50 -19.51 -4.01 -8.01
C PRO A 50 -19.58 -5.37 -8.72
N PRO A 51 -19.91 -6.45 -8.00
CA PRO A 51 -20.01 -7.77 -8.62
C PRO A 51 -21.04 -7.75 -9.76
N PRO A 52 -20.81 -8.54 -10.84
CA PRO A 52 -21.79 -8.65 -11.90
C PRO A 52 -23.12 -9.11 -11.32
N ARG A 53 -24.23 -8.58 -11.85
CA ARG A 53 -25.58 -9.01 -11.44
C ARG A 53 -25.65 -10.54 -11.59
N PRO A 54 -26.14 -11.27 -10.58
CA PRO A 54 -26.27 -12.72 -10.71
C PRO A 54 -27.15 -13.02 -11.93
N PRO A 55 -26.85 -14.08 -12.70
CA PRO A 55 -27.71 -14.47 -13.81
C PRO A 55 -29.14 -14.70 -13.30
N PRO A 56 -30.18 -14.43 -14.11
CA PRO A 56 -31.56 -14.66 -13.69
C PRO A 56 -31.70 -16.11 -13.19
N CYS A 57 -32.15 -16.26 -11.94
CA CYS A 57 -32.09 -17.52 -11.21
C CYS A 57 -32.85 -18.64 -11.95
N GLN A 58 -32.16 -19.57 -12.59
CA GLN A 58 -32.80 -20.71 -13.28
C GLN A 58 -33.15 -21.88 -12.35
N CYS A 59 -32.78 -21.84 -11.07
CA CYS A 59 -33.02 -22.98 -10.17
C CYS A 59 -33.30 -22.55 -8.73
N ARG A 60 -34.58 -22.55 -8.35
CA ARG A 60 -35.11 -22.32 -6.97
C ARG A 60 -34.45 -23.17 -5.87
N ARG A 61 -33.68 -24.21 -6.21
CA ARG A 61 -33.05 -25.16 -5.27
C ARG A 61 -31.67 -24.75 -4.73
N GLN A 62 -31.02 -23.71 -5.26
CA GLN A 62 -29.66 -23.30 -4.83
C GLN A 62 -29.64 -22.31 -3.64
N ARG A 63 -30.80 -21.90 -3.11
CA ARG A 63 -30.97 -20.89 -2.03
C ARG A 63 -30.47 -21.32 -0.63
N ARG A 64 -29.60 -22.33 -0.50
CA ARG A 64 -29.16 -22.86 0.81
C ARG A 64 -27.66 -22.92 1.03
N ARG A 65 -26.83 -22.60 0.03
CA ARG A 65 -25.39 -22.48 0.28
C ARG A 65 -25.08 -21.02 0.58
N PRO A 66 -24.58 -20.69 1.79
CA PRO A 66 -24.07 -19.34 2.02
C PRO A 66 -22.97 -19.07 1.00
N HIS A 67 -23.09 -17.97 0.25
CA HIS A 67 -22.01 -17.52 -0.60
C HIS A 67 -20.80 -17.20 0.27
N PRO A 68 -19.58 -17.66 -0.07
CA PRO A 68 -18.39 -17.21 0.64
C PRO A 68 -18.34 -15.68 0.55
N PRO A 69 -17.94 -14.97 1.63
CA PRO A 69 -17.81 -13.53 1.58
C PRO A 69 -16.87 -13.16 0.42
N PRO A 70 -17.15 -12.07 -0.31
CA PRO A 70 -16.28 -11.63 -1.39
C PRO A 70 -14.86 -11.46 -0.85
N ALA A 71 -13.88 -12.09 -1.51
CA ALA A 71 -12.49 -11.91 -1.14
C ALA A 71 -12.12 -10.43 -1.27
N ILE A 72 -11.48 -9.88 -0.24
CA ILE A 72 -11.02 -8.50 -0.26
C ILE A 72 -9.91 -8.39 -1.30
N SER A 73 -10.23 -7.83 -2.47
CA SER A 73 -9.29 -7.65 -3.58
C SER A 73 -8.53 -6.32 -3.52
N ASN A 74 -9.02 -5.36 -2.71
CA ASN A 74 -8.35 -4.08 -2.48
C ASN A 74 -7.56 -4.12 -1.16
N PRO A 75 -6.22 -3.94 -1.17
CA PRO A 75 -5.42 -3.93 0.05
C PRO A 75 -5.82 -2.85 1.05
N PHE A 76 -6.51 -1.77 0.64
CA PHE A 76 -7.02 -0.73 1.54
C PHE A 76 -8.31 -1.12 2.26
N ALA A 77 -9.13 -2.00 1.68
CA ALA A 77 -10.37 -2.46 2.30
C ALA A 77 -10.13 -3.34 3.54
N ILE A 78 -8.88 -3.80 3.75
CA ILE A 78 -8.51 -4.47 5.00
C ILE A 78 -8.62 -3.51 6.19
N ILE A 79 -8.36 -2.20 6.03
CA ILE A 79 -8.40 -1.22 7.12
C ILE A 79 -9.79 -1.18 7.76
N ASP A 80 -10.83 -1.18 6.93
CA ASP A 80 -12.23 -1.19 7.38
C ASP A 80 -12.54 -2.47 8.16
N VAL A 81 -12.05 -3.61 7.66
CA VAL A 81 -12.19 -4.88 8.36
C VAL A 81 -11.52 -4.84 9.73
N LEU A 82 -10.27 -4.37 9.82
CA LEU A 82 -9.56 -4.27 11.10
C LEU A 82 -10.25 -3.33 12.09
N ALA A 83 -10.77 -2.21 11.60
CA ALA A 83 -11.52 -1.25 12.41
C ALA A 83 -12.85 -1.82 12.90
N SER A 84 -13.46 -2.74 12.15
CA SER A 84 -14.73 -3.38 12.52
C SER A 84 -14.58 -4.53 13.53
N VAL A 85 -13.38 -5.06 13.76
CA VAL A 85 -13.17 -6.16 14.72
C VAL A 85 -13.35 -5.64 16.15
N PRO A 86 -14.28 -6.21 16.94
CA PRO A 86 -14.48 -5.79 18.34
C PRO A 86 -13.33 -6.28 19.22
N LEU A 87 -12.66 -5.33 19.88
CA LEU A 87 -11.54 -5.54 20.82
C LEU A 87 -11.78 -4.85 22.18
N ASP A 88 -13.01 -4.40 22.41
CA ASP A 88 -13.48 -3.72 23.62
C ASP A 88 -13.69 -4.67 24.80
N ALA A 89 -13.85 -5.98 24.54
CA ALA A 89 -13.96 -7.03 25.54
C ALA A 89 -12.79 -8.04 25.46
N PRO A 90 -12.53 -8.80 26.54
CA PRO A 90 -11.54 -9.86 26.53
C PRO A 90 -11.74 -10.84 25.37
N THR A 91 -10.66 -11.14 24.65
CA THR A 91 -10.67 -12.02 23.49
C THR A 91 -9.34 -12.77 23.40
N SER A 92 -9.09 -13.46 22.29
CA SER A 92 -7.82 -14.15 22.04
C SER A 92 -7.36 -13.89 20.62
N ARG A 93 -6.04 -14.03 20.37
CA ARG A 93 -5.49 -13.91 19.01
C ARG A 93 -6.17 -14.88 18.02
N ALA A 94 -6.49 -16.09 18.46
CA ALA A 94 -7.19 -17.09 17.65
C ALA A 94 -8.63 -16.66 17.33
N ALA A 95 -9.35 -16.08 18.30
CA ALA A 95 -10.69 -15.55 18.07
C ALA A 95 -10.68 -14.37 17.08
N VAL A 96 -9.67 -13.50 17.17
CA VAL A 96 -9.49 -12.40 16.21
C VAL A 96 -9.18 -12.92 14.81
N ASP A 97 -8.30 -13.93 14.66
CA ASP A 97 -8.02 -14.56 13.37
C ASP A 97 -9.29 -15.12 12.71
N ALA A 98 -10.11 -15.86 13.47
CA ALA A 98 -11.36 -16.43 12.98
C ALA A 98 -12.33 -15.33 12.51
N ARG A 99 -12.40 -14.20 13.21
CA ARG A 99 -13.21 -13.03 12.80
C ARG A 99 -12.70 -12.40 11.51
N LEU A 100 -11.38 -12.24 11.36
CA LEU A 100 -10.77 -11.73 10.12
C LEU A 100 -11.06 -12.65 8.93
N ALA A 101 -10.99 -13.97 9.13
CA ALA A 101 -11.35 -14.95 8.10
C ALA A 101 -12.83 -14.82 7.71
N ALA A 102 -13.73 -14.74 8.69
CA ALA A 102 -15.16 -14.56 8.46
C ALA A 102 -15.50 -13.24 7.76
N ALA A 103 -14.70 -12.18 7.99
CA ALA A 103 -14.84 -10.88 7.35
C ALA A 103 -14.26 -10.81 5.92
N GLY A 104 -13.75 -11.91 5.36
CA GLY A 104 -13.29 -11.98 3.97
C GLY A 104 -11.78 -11.81 3.78
N VAL A 105 -10.98 -11.74 4.86
CA VAL A 105 -9.51 -11.84 4.78
C VAL A 105 -9.12 -13.32 4.63
N SER A 106 -9.33 -13.85 3.43
CA SER A 106 -9.20 -15.29 3.14
C SER A 106 -7.76 -15.81 3.22
N SER A 107 -6.77 -14.98 2.87
CA SER A 107 -5.35 -15.32 2.93
C SER A 107 -4.85 -15.44 4.37
N GLU A 108 -4.50 -16.65 4.79
CA GLU A 108 -3.88 -16.92 6.09
C GLU A 108 -2.59 -16.12 6.29
N ARG A 109 -1.76 -16.01 5.25
CA ARG A 109 -0.53 -15.19 5.28
C ARG A 109 -0.84 -13.73 5.59
N THR A 110 -1.89 -13.18 4.98
CA THR A 110 -2.31 -11.78 5.22
C THR A 110 -2.82 -11.61 6.65
N ARG A 111 -3.63 -12.55 7.16
CA ARG A 111 -4.11 -12.50 8.56
C ARG A 111 -2.94 -12.60 9.55
N ALA A 112 -2.04 -13.56 9.36
CA ALA A 112 -0.85 -13.72 10.19
C ALA A 112 0.00 -12.45 10.22
N PHE A 113 0.22 -11.83 9.06
CA PHE A 113 0.93 -10.56 8.96
C PHE A 113 0.23 -9.43 9.73
N VAL A 114 -1.07 -9.24 9.53
CA VAL A 114 -1.85 -8.22 10.24
C VAL A 114 -1.81 -8.42 11.75
N LEU A 115 -1.97 -9.66 12.20
CA LEU A 115 -1.96 -10.01 13.62
C LEU A 115 -0.62 -9.71 14.32
N THR A 116 0.48 -9.45 13.59
CA THR A 116 1.73 -8.94 14.18
C THR A 116 1.57 -7.54 14.80
N ASN A 117 0.51 -6.81 14.41
CA ASN A 117 0.15 -5.51 14.95
C ASN A 117 -0.88 -5.59 16.08
N LEU A 118 -1.46 -6.76 16.36
CA LEU A 118 -2.37 -6.95 17.49
C LEU A 118 -1.56 -7.09 18.79
N ARG A 119 -1.70 -6.13 19.70
CA ARG A 119 -0.94 -6.06 20.97
C ARG A 119 -1.86 -6.21 22.16
N PRO A 120 -1.43 -6.88 23.24
CA PRO A 120 -2.20 -6.91 24.47
C PRO A 120 -2.32 -5.49 25.04
N ASP A 121 -3.47 -5.19 25.64
CA ASP A 121 -3.67 -3.96 26.39
C ASP A 121 -3.02 -4.10 27.78
N ALA A 122 -2.13 -3.16 28.13
CA ALA A 122 -1.39 -3.21 29.40
C ALA A 122 -2.29 -2.98 30.63
N GLY A 123 -3.46 -2.37 30.46
CA GLY A 123 -4.39 -2.06 31.55
C GLY A 123 -5.61 -2.98 31.64
N ARG A 124 -5.82 -3.87 30.64
CA ARG A 124 -7.02 -4.71 30.57
C ARG A 124 -6.65 -6.14 30.17
N ALA A 125 -6.63 -7.03 31.15
CA ALA A 125 -6.29 -8.44 30.94
C ALA A 125 -7.20 -9.09 29.88
N GLY A 126 -6.58 -9.81 28.94
CA GLY A 126 -7.29 -10.46 27.83
C GLY A 126 -7.81 -9.50 26.75
N CYS A 127 -7.68 -8.19 26.92
CA CYS A 127 -8.03 -7.21 25.88
C CYS A 127 -6.82 -6.93 24.99
N TYR A 128 -7.10 -6.48 23.77
CA TYR A 128 -6.10 -6.18 22.76
C TYR A 128 -6.37 -4.81 22.13
N HIS A 129 -5.34 -4.24 21.50
CA HIS A 129 -5.46 -3.08 20.64
C HIS A 129 -4.59 -3.25 19.39
N TRP A 130 -4.91 -2.51 18.34
CA TRP A 130 -4.06 -2.41 17.16
C TRP A 130 -2.95 -1.41 17.43
N ARG A 131 -1.69 -1.84 17.25
CA ARG A 131 -0.52 -0.95 17.30
C ARG A 131 -0.56 0.13 16.22
N VAL A 132 -1.13 -0.22 15.07
CA VAL A 132 -1.31 0.71 13.94
C VAL A 132 -2.46 1.67 14.23
N ASN A 133 -2.29 2.94 13.89
CA ASN A 133 -3.33 3.95 14.05
C ASN A 133 -4.39 3.79 12.96
N LEU A 134 -5.36 2.90 13.20
CA LEU A 134 -6.43 2.62 12.24
C LEU A 134 -7.31 3.84 11.97
N ALA A 135 -7.54 4.70 12.97
CA ALA A 135 -8.35 5.91 12.80
C ALA A 135 -7.70 6.86 11.79
N ALA A 136 -6.39 7.10 11.92
CA ALA A 136 -5.65 7.92 10.95
C ALA A 136 -5.61 7.29 9.56
N LEU A 137 -5.40 5.97 9.47
CA LEU A 137 -5.38 5.26 8.19
C LEU A 137 -6.74 5.28 7.49
N ALA A 138 -7.85 5.15 8.24
CA ALA A 138 -9.20 5.24 7.72
C ALA A 138 -9.53 6.66 7.23
N ALA A 139 -9.10 7.69 7.99
CA ALA A 139 -9.27 9.08 7.59
C ALA A 139 -8.48 9.43 6.32
N ALA A 140 -7.27 8.90 6.16
CA ALA A 140 -6.39 9.14 5.02
C ALA A 140 -6.64 8.20 3.81
N ARG A 141 -7.66 7.33 3.86
CA ARG A 141 -7.82 6.22 2.90
C ARG A 141 -7.82 6.66 1.43
N GLU A 142 -8.50 7.76 1.12
CA GLU A 142 -8.68 8.24 -0.25
C GLU A 142 -7.35 8.76 -0.80
N GLU A 143 -6.57 9.44 0.05
CA GLU A 143 -5.24 9.91 -0.29
C GLU A 143 -4.25 8.75 -0.49
N LEU A 144 -4.25 7.77 0.42
CA LEU A 144 -3.34 6.62 0.37
C LEU A 144 -3.62 5.69 -0.82
N SER A 145 -4.91 5.48 -1.14
CA SER A 145 -5.33 4.70 -2.30
C SER A 145 -5.14 5.48 -3.61
N GLY A 146 -5.30 6.79 -3.58
CA GLY A 146 -5.07 7.71 -4.68
C GLY A 146 -3.60 7.94 -5.04
N TRP A 147 -3.40 8.84 -6.01
CA TRP A 147 -2.09 9.43 -6.28
C TRP A 147 -2.28 10.83 -6.85
N ALA A 148 -1.77 11.83 -6.15
CA ALA A 148 -1.64 13.20 -6.63
C ALA A 148 -0.16 13.51 -6.83
N TRP A 149 0.18 14.09 -7.98
CA TRP A 149 1.54 14.59 -8.19
C TRP A 149 1.77 15.76 -7.25
N PRO A 150 2.80 15.69 -6.37
CA PRO A 150 3.13 16.83 -5.55
C PRO A 150 3.58 18.01 -6.43
N PRO A 151 3.37 19.26 -5.97
CA PRO A 151 3.89 20.43 -6.66
C PRO A 151 5.42 20.32 -6.79
N ALA A 152 5.99 21.02 -7.78
CA ALA A 152 7.42 21.06 -7.99
C ALA A 152 8.16 21.39 -6.69
N ALA A 153 9.14 20.58 -6.29
CA ALA A 153 10.05 20.99 -5.23
C ALA A 153 10.82 22.24 -5.68
N ALA A 154 10.85 23.26 -4.83
CA ALA A 154 11.84 24.31 -4.95
C ALA A 154 13.22 23.67 -4.77
N ALA A 155 14.11 23.88 -5.74
CA ALA A 155 15.48 23.35 -5.87
C ALA A 155 15.61 21.93 -6.48
N ALA A 156 15.95 21.93 -7.77
CA ALA A 156 16.66 20.83 -8.42
C ALA A 156 18.02 20.64 -7.75
N VAL A 157 18.39 19.39 -7.47
CA VAL A 157 19.73 19.06 -6.98
C VAL A 157 20.73 19.28 -8.13
N ALA A 158 21.60 20.28 -7.99
CA ALA A 158 22.74 20.48 -8.88
C ALA A 158 23.77 19.38 -8.59
N GLY A 159 24.18 18.64 -9.62
CA GLY A 159 25.23 17.61 -9.50
C GLY A 159 24.89 16.20 -10.00
N ALA A 160 23.82 16.01 -10.77
CA ALA A 160 23.58 14.73 -11.45
C ALA A 160 24.58 14.54 -12.60
N ALA A 161 25.77 14.03 -12.29
CA ALA A 161 26.70 13.49 -13.28
C ALA A 161 26.06 12.25 -13.93
N ASP A 162 25.75 12.34 -15.22
CA ASP A 162 25.55 11.27 -16.23
C ASP A 162 24.87 9.93 -15.82
N GLY A 163 24.06 9.93 -14.77
CA GLY A 163 23.22 8.81 -14.35
C GLY A 163 21.78 9.07 -14.79
N GLY A 164 21.31 8.28 -15.76
CA GLY A 164 20.04 8.50 -16.46
C GLY A 164 18.87 8.88 -15.56
N ALA A 165 18.17 9.96 -15.94
CA ALA A 165 16.93 10.38 -15.32
C ALA A 165 15.88 9.25 -15.40
N ALA A 166 15.65 8.57 -14.27
CA ALA A 166 14.61 7.57 -14.18
C ALA A 166 13.26 8.28 -13.95
N ALA A 167 12.46 8.42 -15.01
CA ALA A 167 11.06 8.79 -14.83
C ALA A 167 10.38 7.74 -13.94
N VAL A 168 9.71 8.18 -12.88
CA VAL A 168 8.87 7.35 -12.01
C VAL A 168 7.77 6.70 -12.88
N ARG A 169 8.06 5.53 -13.46
CA ARG A 169 7.16 4.81 -14.36
C ARG A 169 6.95 3.40 -13.85
N GLY A 170 5.86 3.22 -13.11
CA GLY A 170 5.32 1.90 -12.77
C GLY A 170 4.10 1.58 -13.65
N GLY A 171 4.24 0.70 -14.65
CA GLY A 171 3.11 0.17 -15.42
C GLY A 171 2.19 1.23 -16.06
N ALA A 172 0.87 1.01 -16.01
CA ALA A 172 -0.18 1.90 -16.55
C ALA A 172 -0.38 3.22 -15.76
N ALA A 173 0.67 3.70 -15.07
CA ALA A 173 0.62 4.98 -14.37
C ALA A 173 0.42 6.14 -15.35
N PRO A 174 -0.30 7.21 -14.96
CA PRO A 174 -0.40 8.43 -15.75
C PRO A 174 0.98 8.99 -16.06
N ARG A 175 1.13 9.64 -17.22
CA ARG A 175 2.39 10.29 -17.60
C ARG A 175 2.72 11.36 -16.55
N PRO A 176 3.93 11.38 -15.99
CA PRO A 176 4.30 12.41 -15.01
C PRO A 176 4.26 13.79 -15.68
N PRO A 177 3.76 14.82 -14.98
CA PRO A 177 3.87 16.20 -15.44
C PRO A 177 5.35 16.63 -15.43
N ALA A 178 5.68 17.65 -16.22
CA ALA A 178 7.06 18.08 -16.43
C ALA A 178 7.80 18.46 -15.12
N HIS A 179 7.06 18.91 -14.11
CA HIS A 179 7.62 19.28 -12.81
C HIS A 179 7.87 18.10 -11.86
N ALA A 180 7.23 16.95 -12.08
CA ALA A 180 7.31 15.81 -11.18
C ALA A 180 8.35 14.80 -11.66
N VAL A 181 9.61 15.24 -11.70
CA VAL A 181 10.75 14.43 -12.18
C VAL A 181 11.83 14.40 -11.12
N TYR A 182 12.04 13.24 -10.51
CA TYR A 182 13.22 12.96 -9.71
C TYR A 182 14.40 12.61 -10.63
N ARG A 183 15.56 13.23 -10.40
CA ARG A 183 16.76 13.10 -11.25
C ARG A 183 17.92 12.36 -10.58
N GLY A 184 17.72 11.83 -9.37
CA GLY A 184 18.73 11.04 -8.67
C GLY A 184 18.69 9.54 -9.02
N PRO A 185 19.61 8.74 -8.44
CA PRO A 185 19.64 7.29 -8.63
C PRO A 185 18.33 6.64 -8.19
N ALA A 186 17.70 5.85 -9.06
CA ALA A 186 16.48 5.14 -8.71
C ALA A 186 16.37 3.74 -9.32
N VAL A 187 15.78 2.81 -8.56
CA VAL A 187 15.55 1.42 -8.94
C VAL A 187 14.09 1.05 -8.69
N TRP A 188 13.47 0.41 -9.69
CA TRP A 188 12.14 -0.20 -9.56
C TRP A 188 12.25 -1.72 -9.57
N VAL A 189 11.69 -2.34 -8.54
CA VAL A 189 11.59 -3.79 -8.42
C VAL A 189 10.11 -4.16 -8.52
N ARG A 190 9.73 -4.97 -9.50
CA ARG A 190 8.37 -5.56 -9.55
C ARG A 190 8.35 -6.88 -8.78
N GLY A 191 7.24 -7.17 -8.10
CA GLY A 191 6.97 -8.49 -7.55
C GLY A 191 6.91 -9.56 -8.64
N ALA A 192 7.29 -10.79 -8.30
CA ALA A 192 7.49 -11.90 -9.23
C ALA A 192 6.21 -12.55 -9.77
N ASP A 193 5.01 -12.09 -9.39
CA ASP A 193 3.73 -12.72 -9.77
C ASP A 193 3.26 -12.44 -11.20
N SER A 194 4.16 -12.03 -12.10
CA SER A 194 3.88 -11.94 -13.53
C SER A 194 4.99 -12.50 -14.40
N GLY A 195 5.45 -13.73 -14.14
CA GLY A 195 6.04 -14.69 -15.11
C GLY A 195 7.11 -14.21 -16.13
N ARG A 196 7.64 -13.00 -16.02
CA ARG A 196 8.58 -12.35 -16.94
C ARG A 196 9.37 -11.33 -16.12
N THR A 197 10.45 -11.79 -15.52
CA THR A 197 11.57 -10.94 -15.10
C THR A 197 12.20 -10.34 -16.36
N ARG A 198 11.65 -9.23 -16.86
CA ARG A 198 12.41 -8.36 -17.77
C ARG A 198 13.27 -7.46 -16.91
N ARG A 199 14.59 -7.70 -16.89
CA ARG A 199 15.57 -6.66 -16.54
C ARG A 199 15.38 -5.53 -17.56
N GLY A 200 14.68 -4.48 -17.16
CA GLY A 200 14.41 -3.32 -17.98
C GLY A 200 15.18 -2.13 -17.45
N SER A 201 16.39 -1.91 -17.95
CA SER A 201 16.98 -0.57 -17.98
C SER A 201 16.15 0.25 -18.97
N PHE A 202 15.23 1.07 -18.46
CA PHE A 202 14.44 1.97 -19.31
C PHE A 202 15.10 3.34 -19.34
N VAL A 203 16.29 3.40 -19.94
CA VAL A 203 16.83 4.62 -20.54
C VAL A 203 16.35 4.61 -21.98
N ARG A 204 15.38 5.46 -22.31
CA ARG A 204 15.17 5.85 -23.71
C ARG A 204 15.55 7.31 -23.84
N ARG A 205 16.52 7.54 -24.73
CA ARG A 205 16.98 8.81 -25.25
C ARG A 205 15.81 9.72 -25.63
#